data_AF-V8CY39-F1
#
_entry.id   AF-V8CY39-F1
#
_cell.length_a   1.000
_cell.length_b   1.000
_cell.length_c   1.000
_cell.angle_alpha   90.00
_cell.angle_beta   90.00
_cell.angle_gamma   90.00
#
_symmetry.space_group_name_H-M   'P 1'
#
loop_
_entity.id
_entity.type
_entity.pdbx_description
1 polymer ?
#
loop_
_entity_poly.entity_id
_entity_poly.type
_entity_poly.pdbx_seq_one_letter_code
_entity_poly.pdbx_strand_id
1 'polypeptide(L)'
;MTSVSEPDDRGRLLTFAMAWYRYGGGSGEDIFLEFGLTEAAYFQRLLVLVSDGATGLPADVRAAVAAVCENRLHAARSGGGQDVTAAG
;
A
#
# COMPACT_ATOMS: atom_id res chain seq x y z
N MET A 1 -17.64 25.21 -0.55
CA MET A 1 -17.50 23.85 0.01
C MET A 1 -16.26 23.27 -0.62
N THR A 2 -15.15 23.31 0.12
CA THR A 2 -13.79 23.15 -0.40
C THR A 2 -13.58 21.72 -0.88
N SER A 3 -13.02 21.60 -2.09
CA SER A 3 -12.69 20.36 -2.77
C SER A 3 -12.02 19.36 -1.83
N VAL A 4 -12.56 18.14 -1.77
CA VAL A 4 -11.90 16.99 -1.13
C VAL A 4 -10.48 16.89 -1.70
N SER A 5 -9.49 17.02 -0.84
CA SER A 5 -8.12 17.32 -1.24
C SER A 5 -7.34 16.02 -1.51
N GLU A 6 -7.33 15.58 -2.77
CA GLU A 6 -6.43 14.57 -3.35
C GLU A 6 -4.93 14.67 -2.96
N PRO A 7 -4.31 15.83 -2.64
CA PRO A 7 -2.91 15.86 -2.18
C PRO A 7 -2.67 15.33 -0.76
N ASP A 8 -3.67 15.34 0.14
CA ASP A 8 -3.50 14.91 1.53
C ASP A 8 -3.41 13.38 1.62
N ASP A 9 -4.21 12.67 0.83
CA ASP A 9 -4.16 11.20 0.70
C ASP A 9 -2.78 10.73 0.22
N ARG A 10 -2.18 11.44 -0.73
CA ARG A 10 -0.88 11.09 -1.31
C ARG A 10 0.22 11.05 -0.26
N GLY A 11 0.30 12.11 0.57
CA GLY A 11 1.29 12.22 1.63
C GLY A 11 1.11 11.15 2.72
N ARG A 12 -0.15 10.85 3.08
CA ARG A 12 -0.46 9.83 4.09
C ARG A 12 -0.14 8.41 3.62
N LEU A 13 -0.48 8.08 2.37
CA LEU A 13 -0.12 6.79 1.74
C LEU A 13 1.40 6.57 1.78
N LEU A 14 2.19 7.59 1.41
CA LEU A 14 3.64 7.50 1.44
C LEU A 14 4.19 7.41 2.87
N THR A 15 3.66 8.19 3.81
CA THR A 15 4.11 8.18 5.21
C THR A 15 3.90 6.80 5.84
N PHE A 16 2.72 6.20 5.63
CA PHE A 16 2.44 4.86 6.10
C PHE A 16 3.35 3.83 5.40
N ALA A 17 3.49 3.89 4.08
CA ALA A 17 4.40 3.00 3.36
C ALA A 17 5.84 3.06 3.92
N MET A 18 6.36 4.26 4.22
CA MET A 18 7.70 4.44 4.78
C MET A 18 7.87 3.84 6.17
N ALA A 19 6.83 3.83 7.00
CA ALA A 19 6.87 3.21 8.31
C ALA A 19 6.94 1.66 8.22
N TRP A 20 6.33 1.09 7.18
CA TRP A 20 6.06 -0.35 7.12
C TRP A 20 6.77 -1.13 6.01
N TYR A 21 7.39 -0.48 5.02
CA TYR A 21 7.96 -1.18 3.84
C TYR A 21 8.99 -2.24 4.21
N ARG A 22 9.83 -1.99 5.23
CA ARG A 22 10.83 -2.92 5.75
C ARG A 22 10.23 -4.19 6.38
N TYR A 23 8.95 -4.17 6.70
CA TYR A 23 8.19 -5.30 7.25
C TYR A 23 7.27 -5.96 6.21
N GLY A 24 7.36 -5.58 4.93
CA GLY A 24 6.47 -6.07 3.87
C GLY A 24 5.16 -5.28 3.72
N GLY A 25 5.10 -4.08 4.31
CA GLY A 25 3.93 -3.20 4.28
C GLY A 25 3.00 -3.40 5.49
N GLY A 26 2.11 -2.44 5.74
CA GLY A 26 1.16 -2.52 6.84
C GLY A 26 0.09 -3.60 6.61
N SER A 27 -0.62 -3.97 7.68
CA SER A 27 -1.69 -4.97 7.60
C SER A 27 -2.92 -4.42 6.86
N GLY A 28 -3.71 -5.29 6.25
CA GLY A 28 -4.98 -4.89 5.62
C GLY A 28 -5.97 -4.24 6.60
N GLU A 29 -5.95 -4.63 7.88
CA GLU A 29 -6.80 -4.05 8.93
C GLU A 29 -6.36 -2.61 9.26
N ASP A 30 -5.07 -2.39 9.50
CA ASP A 30 -4.53 -1.04 9.74
C ASP A 30 -4.79 -0.13 8.54
N ILE A 31 -4.61 -0.65 7.32
CA ILE A 31 -4.89 0.09 6.09
C ILE A 31 -6.37 0.48 6.01
N PHE A 32 -7.27 -0.44 6.36
CA PHE A 32 -8.71 -0.17 6.34
C PHE A 32 -9.12 0.84 7.41
N LEU A 33 -8.58 0.72 8.62
CA LEU A 33 -8.86 1.64 9.73
C LEU A 33 -8.32 3.06 9.45
N GLU A 34 -7.12 3.16 8.88
CA GLU A 34 -6.45 4.45 8.64
C GLU A 34 -6.98 5.16 7.39
N PHE A 35 -7.26 4.41 6.32
CA PHE A 35 -7.57 4.98 5.00
C PHE A 35 -8.98 4.66 4.50
N GLY A 36 -9.72 3.76 5.14
CA GLY A 36 -11.00 3.25 4.61
C GLY A 36 -10.83 2.47 3.30
N LEU A 37 -9.62 2.02 2.98
CA LEU A 37 -9.30 1.32 1.74
C LEU A 37 -9.14 -0.18 1.99
N THR A 38 -9.51 -0.98 1.00
CA THR A 38 -9.06 -2.38 0.98
C THR A 38 -7.54 -2.43 0.77
N GLU A 39 -6.90 -3.50 1.25
CA GLU A 39 -5.47 -3.70 1.09
C GLU A 39 -5.03 -3.57 -0.38
N ALA A 40 -5.77 -4.19 -1.30
CA ALA A 40 -5.50 -4.11 -2.74
C ALA A 40 -5.67 -2.70 -3.32
N ALA A 41 -6.65 -1.92 -2.85
CA ALA A 41 -6.85 -0.54 -3.32
C ALA A 41 -5.72 0.39 -2.84
N TYR A 42 -5.26 0.21 -1.59
CA TYR A 42 -4.12 0.91 -1.04
C TYR A 42 -2.84 0.64 -1.85
N PHE A 43 -2.47 -0.63 -2.03
CA PHE A 43 -1.22 -0.97 -2.74
C PHE A 43 -1.25 -0.59 -4.22
N GLN A 44 -2.42 -0.61 -4.88
CA GLN A 44 -2.56 -0.10 -6.25
C GLN A 44 -2.29 1.40 -6.32
N ARG A 45 -2.92 2.19 -5.44
CA ARG A 45 -2.72 3.64 -5.40
C ARG A 45 -1.27 3.98 -5.09
N LEU A 46 -0.68 3.30 -4.11
CA LEU A 46 0.72 3.49 -3.71
C LEU A 46 1.69 3.14 -4.87
N LEU A 47 1.42 2.06 -5.61
CA LEU A 47 2.26 1.66 -6.75
C LEU A 47 2.28 2.72 -7.85
N VAL A 48 1.12 3.28 -8.22
CA VAL A 48 1.02 4.38 -9.19
C VAL A 48 1.85 5.56 -8.71
N LEU A 49 1.70 5.91 -7.43
CA LEU A 49 2.39 6.99 -6.75
C LEU A 49 3.91 6.87 -6.84
N VAL A 50 4.48 5.72 -6.46
CA VAL A 50 5.94 5.53 -6.48
C VAL A 50 6.48 5.34 -7.90
N SER A 51 5.64 4.94 -8.86
CA SER A 51 6.01 4.80 -10.27
C SER A 51 6.08 6.14 -11.00
N ASP A 52 5.22 7.09 -10.64
CA ASP A 52 5.15 8.44 -11.23
C ASP A 52 6.41 9.29 -10.95
N GLY A 53 7.24 8.89 -9.97
CA GLY A 53 8.54 9.54 -9.69
C GLY A 53 8.44 10.88 -8.95
N ALA A 54 7.26 11.51 -8.90
CA ALA A 54 6.99 12.77 -8.21
C ALA A 54 6.82 12.63 -6.67
N THR A 55 7.49 11.65 -6.05
CA THR A 55 7.36 11.36 -4.61
C THR A 55 8.47 11.96 -3.76
N GLY A 56 9.55 12.44 -4.38
CA GLY A 56 10.74 12.94 -3.66
C GLY A 56 11.51 11.84 -2.89
N LEU A 57 11.14 10.57 -3.07
CA LEU A 57 11.80 9.44 -2.43
C LEU A 57 13.07 9.01 -3.20
N PRO A 58 14.12 8.55 -2.50
CA PRO A 58 15.29 7.94 -3.13
C PRO A 58 14.89 6.76 -4.04
N ALA A 59 15.66 6.55 -5.12
CA ALA A 59 15.37 5.50 -6.10
C ALA A 59 15.30 4.11 -5.47
N ASP A 60 16.21 3.79 -4.55
CA ASP A 60 16.24 2.50 -3.86
C ASP A 60 15.01 2.27 -2.98
N VAL A 61 14.57 3.32 -2.27
CA VAL A 61 13.37 3.26 -1.43
C VAL A 61 12.13 3.08 -2.27
N ARG A 62 12.04 3.80 -3.40
CA ARG A 62 10.94 3.63 -4.36
C ARG A 62 10.89 2.21 -4.91
N ALA A 63 12.03 1.64 -5.29
CA ALA A 63 12.11 0.27 -5.79
C ALA A 63 11.68 -0.75 -4.72
N ALA A 64 12.13 -0.56 -3.47
CA ALA A 64 11.72 -1.43 -2.36
C ALA A 64 10.22 -1.36 -2.08
N VAL A 65 9.64 -0.15 -2.04
CA VAL A 65 8.19 0.03 -1.85
C VAL A 65 7.40 -0.55 -3.02
N ALA A 66 7.85 -0.33 -4.26
CA ALA A 66 7.21 -0.90 -5.45
C ALA A 66 7.19 -2.44 -5.41
N ALA A 67 8.31 -3.07 -5.06
CA ALA A 67 8.40 -4.53 -4.93
C ALA A 67 7.43 -5.08 -3.88
N VAL A 68 7.26 -4.38 -2.75
CA VAL A 68 6.25 -4.74 -1.73
C VAL A 68 4.84 -4.66 -2.31
N CYS A 69 4.50 -3.55 -3.00
CA CYS A 69 3.19 -3.39 -3.64
C CYS A 69 2.90 -4.52 -4.63
N GLU A 70 3.86 -4.83 -5.50
CA GLU A 70 3.71 -5.89 -6.51
C GLU A 70 3.50 -7.26 -5.86
N ASN A 71 4.30 -7.61 -4.85
CA ASN A 71 4.18 -8.87 -4.13
C ASN A 71 2.80 -9.01 -3.46
N ARG A 72 2.34 -7.95 -2.76
CA ARG A 72 1.03 -7.94 -2.08
C ARG A 72 -0.12 -8.03 -3.08
N LEU A 73 -0.05 -7.30 -4.18
CA LEU A 73 -1.08 -7.36 -5.23
C LEU A 73 -1.08 -8.69 -5.98
N HIS A 74 0.06 -9.35 -6.11
CA HIS A 74 0.14 -10.70 -6.65
C HIS A 74 -0.50 -11.71 -5.68
N ALA A 75 -0.13 -11.65 -4.40
CA ALA A 75 -0.71 -12.49 -3.36
C ALA A 75 -2.23 -12.31 -3.23
N ALA A 76 -2.76 -11.09 -3.33
CA ALA A 76 -4.20 -10.82 -3.29
C ALA A 76 -4.94 -11.42 -4.50
N ARG A 77 -4.30 -11.47 -5.68
CA ARG A 77 -4.86 -12.12 -6.88
C ARG A 77 -4.80 -13.64 -6.80
N SER A 78 -3.73 -14.18 -6.25
CA SER A 78 -3.56 -15.62 -6.03
C SER A 78 -4.38 -16.15 -4.84
N GLY A 79 -4.70 -15.28 -3.89
CA GLY A 79 -5.33 -15.58 -2.60
C GLY A 79 -6.85 -15.49 -2.58
N GLY A 80 -7.51 -15.34 -3.73
CA GLY A 80 -8.98 -15.46 -3.86
C GLY A 80 -9.56 -16.85 -3.53
N GLY A 81 -8.80 -17.69 -2.82
CA GLY A 81 -9.14 -19.04 -2.40
C GLY A 81 -8.27 -19.54 -1.25
N GLN A 82 -8.09 -18.76 -0.18
CA GLN A 82 -7.55 -19.26 1.09
C GLN A 82 -8.43 -18.74 2.25
N ASP A 83 -9.63 -19.32 2.36
CA ASP A 83 -10.44 -19.35 3.58
C ASP A 83 -10.02 -20.58 4.40
N VAL A 84 -9.87 -20.37 5.72
CA VAL A 84 -9.72 -21.35 6.82
C VAL A 84 -8.81 -22.57 6.60
N THR A 85 -7.65 -22.58 7.27
CA THR A 85 -7.18 -23.69 8.13
C THR A 85 -5.80 -23.35 8.70
N ALA A 86 -5.75 -23.11 10.00
CA ALA A 86 -4.69 -23.64 10.88
C ALA A 86 -5.14 -23.45 12.33
N ALA A 87 -6.01 -24.36 12.77
CA ALA A 87 -6.01 -24.82 14.16
C ALA A 87 -4.85 -25.80 14.33
N GLY A 88 -4.15 -25.72 15.46
CA GLY A 88 -3.11 -26.66 15.88
C GLY A 88 -2.59 -26.29 17.26
#